data_AF-A0A952RCN3-F1
#
_entry.id   AF-A0A952RCN3-F1
#
_cell.length_a   1.000
_cell.length_b   1.000
_cell.length_c   1.000
_cell.angle_alpha   90.00
_cell.angle_beta   90.00
_cell.angle_gamma   90.00
#
_symmetry.space_group_name_H-M   'P 1'
#
loop_
_entity.id
_entity.type
_entity.pdbx_description
1 polymer ?
#
loop_
_entity_poly.entity_id
_entity_poly.type
_entity_poly.pdbx_seq_one_letter_code
_entity_poly.pdbx_strand_id
1 'polypeptide(L)'
;MCGSSSTCSGTSLNLGYVSGDSYSDVARATGSTSYWMKVVVGEDSWSGRPLRVRATLTSPPGTNYDLFIHTRSCSTATKSSTKLTGDDVISHSQPDATLGADDDYLVMIEVRHVSGTCSATEKWTLKVEGNR
;
A
#
# COMPACT_ATOMS: atom_id res chain seq x y z
N MET A 1 11.09 -18.55 -1.26
CA MET A 1 10.59 -17.16 -1.28
C MET A 1 11.15 -16.47 -2.51
N CYS A 2 10.33 -15.74 -3.24
CA CYS A 2 10.80 -14.91 -4.35
C CYS A 2 11.21 -13.56 -3.79
N GLY A 3 12.53 -13.37 -3.76
CA GLY A 3 13.15 -12.19 -3.19
C GLY A 3 12.70 -10.90 -3.86
N SER A 4 12.76 -9.81 -3.10
CA SER A 4 12.58 -8.46 -3.63
C SER A 4 13.92 -7.87 -4.05
N SER A 5 13.97 -7.19 -5.19
CA SER A 5 15.05 -6.24 -5.49
C SER A 5 14.78 -4.84 -4.92
N SER A 6 13.54 -4.58 -4.49
CA SER A 6 13.16 -3.34 -3.84
C SER A 6 13.31 -3.42 -2.33
N THR A 7 13.63 -2.27 -1.75
CA THR A 7 13.81 -2.11 -0.31
C THR A 7 13.01 -0.90 0.16
N CYS A 8 12.60 -0.92 1.42
CA CYS A 8 11.83 0.19 1.99
C CYS A 8 12.57 1.53 1.92
N SER A 9 13.91 1.55 2.09
CA SER A 9 14.70 2.78 2.20
C SER A 9 15.45 3.20 0.92
N GLY A 10 15.45 2.41 -0.14
CA GLY A 10 16.29 2.67 -1.31
C GLY A 10 15.55 2.56 -2.63
N THR A 11 15.05 1.36 -2.94
CA THR A 11 14.62 0.97 -4.28
C THR A 11 13.10 0.75 -4.40
N SER A 12 12.31 1.31 -3.48
CA SER A 12 10.85 1.23 -3.52
C SER A 12 10.26 1.92 -4.76
N LEU A 13 9.25 1.32 -5.38
CA LEU A 13 8.51 1.97 -6.47
C LEU A 13 7.66 3.12 -5.92
N ASN A 14 7.80 4.32 -6.49
CA ASN A 14 6.94 5.45 -6.18
C ASN A 14 5.64 5.34 -6.98
N LEU A 15 4.51 5.20 -6.28
CA LEU A 15 3.16 5.19 -6.86
C LEU A 15 2.59 6.60 -7.03
N GLY A 16 3.28 7.62 -6.50
CA GLY A 16 2.85 9.02 -6.57
C GLY A 16 2.00 9.39 -5.37
N TYR A 17 0.84 9.98 -5.65
CA TYR A 17 -0.03 10.68 -4.71
C TYR A 17 -1.46 10.16 -4.83
N VAL A 18 -2.16 10.06 -3.69
CA VAL A 18 -3.62 9.87 -3.64
C VAL A 18 -4.22 10.81 -2.59
N SER A 19 -5.33 11.44 -2.93
CA SER A 19 -6.08 12.28 -1.98
C SER A 19 -6.66 11.48 -0.83
N GLY A 20 -6.36 11.85 0.41
CA GLY A 20 -6.83 11.18 1.62
C GLY A 20 -8.26 11.55 2.02
N ASP A 21 -8.78 12.70 1.58
CA ASP A 21 -9.98 13.34 2.15
C ASP A 21 -10.95 13.96 1.13
N SER A 22 -10.47 14.43 -0.02
CA SER A 22 -11.30 15.09 -1.05
C SER A 22 -11.64 14.18 -2.22
N TYR A 23 -10.64 13.58 -2.85
CA TYR A 23 -10.82 12.85 -4.11
C TYR A 23 -10.88 11.33 -3.88
N SER A 24 -11.05 10.58 -4.96
CA SER A 24 -11.09 9.11 -4.93
C SER A 24 -10.05 8.52 -5.86
N ASP A 25 -8.85 9.09 -5.78
CA ASP A 25 -7.72 8.74 -6.64
C ASP A 25 -7.35 7.28 -6.48
N VAL A 26 -6.84 6.70 -7.56
CA VAL A 26 -6.44 5.29 -7.57
C VAL A 26 -5.07 5.12 -8.21
N ALA A 27 -4.10 4.71 -7.41
CA ALA A 27 -2.81 4.24 -7.88
C ALA A 27 -2.80 2.71 -8.03
N ARG A 28 -2.01 2.19 -8.98
CA ARG A 28 -1.93 0.76 -9.27
C ARG A 28 -0.49 0.30 -9.48
N ALA A 29 -0.23 -0.93 -9.09
CA ALA A 29 1.02 -1.64 -9.39
C ALA A 29 0.75 -3.11 -9.68
N THR A 30 1.68 -3.75 -10.38
CA THR A 30 1.67 -5.21 -10.61
C THR A 30 3.09 -5.74 -10.47
N GLY A 31 3.22 -7.00 -10.08
CA GLY A 31 4.53 -7.65 -9.98
C GLY A 31 4.40 -9.15 -9.80
N SER A 32 5.53 -9.84 -9.85
CA SER A 32 5.60 -11.31 -9.74
C SER A 32 6.58 -11.77 -8.65
N THR A 33 7.04 -10.86 -7.80
CA THR A 33 7.93 -11.12 -6.67
C THR A 33 7.54 -10.23 -5.49
N SER A 34 8.19 -10.41 -4.34
CA SER A 34 8.04 -9.47 -3.22
C SER A 34 8.48 -8.07 -3.65
N TYR A 35 7.80 -7.01 -3.20
CA TYR A 35 8.11 -5.66 -3.61
C TYR A 35 7.71 -4.60 -2.57
N TRP A 36 8.55 -3.57 -2.43
CA TRP A 36 8.26 -2.35 -1.67
C TRP A 36 7.81 -1.22 -2.60
N MET A 37 6.73 -0.57 -2.22
CA MET A 37 6.17 0.61 -2.88
C MET A 37 5.98 1.73 -1.87
N LYS A 38 5.86 2.96 -2.37
CA LYS A 38 5.53 4.14 -1.57
C LYS A 38 4.46 4.97 -2.26
N VAL A 39 3.59 5.59 -1.47
CA VAL A 39 2.55 6.50 -1.92
C VAL A 39 2.40 7.61 -0.89
N VAL A 40 2.22 8.84 -1.34
CA VAL A 40 1.83 9.97 -0.49
C VAL A 40 0.31 9.97 -0.40
N VAL A 41 -0.22 9.98 0.81
CA VAL A 41 -1.63 10.23 1.08
C VAL A 41 -1.74 11.67 1.55
N GLY A 42 -2.35 12.52 0.75
CA GLY A 42 -2.34 13.94 1.03
C GLY A 42 -3.68 14.55 1.42
N GLU A 43 -3.58 15.72 2.00
CA GLU A 43 -4.69 16.57 2.41
C GLU A 43 -5.04 17.55 1.30
N ASP A 44 -6.20 17.35 0.68
CA ASP A 44 -6.70 18.20 -0.40
C ASP A 44 -7.94 18.99 0.04
N SER A 45 -8.20 19.09 1.35
CA SER A 45 -9.32 19.83 1.91
C SER A 45 -8.90 20.67 3.10
N TRP A 46 -9.63 21.75 3.37
CA TRP A 46 -9.41 22.60 4.56
C TRP A 46 -10.32 22.15 5.72
N SER A 47 -10.67 20.86 5.74
CA SER A 47 -11.63 20.32 6.68
C SER A 47 -10.94 19.36 7.63
N GLY A 48 -11.41 19.32 8.88
CA GLY A 48 -10.96 18.40 9.95
C GLY A 48 -11.17 16.90 9.67
N ARG A 49 -11.14 16.47 8.40
CA ARG A 49 -11.44 15.11 7.97
C ARG A 49 -10.18 14.28 8.07
N PRO A 50 -10.28 13.05 8.59
CA PRO A 50 -9.13 12.16 8.60
C PRO A 50 -8.72 11.78 7.17
N LEU A 51 -7.42 11.72 6.93
CA LEU A 51 -6.83 11.25 5.69
C LEU A 51 -6.88 9.72 5.65
N ARG A 52 -7.59 9.16 4.67
CA ARG A 52 -7.83 7.71 4.55
C ARG A 52 -7.19 7.13 3.30
N VAL A 53 -6.73 5.89 3.42
CA VAL A 53 -6.22 5.11 2.31
C VAL A 53 -6.63 3.65 2.46
N ARG A 54 -6.95 3.02 1.33
CA ARG A 54 -7.22 1.59 1.24
C ARG A 54 -6.32 0.94 0.21
N ALA A 55 -5.56 -0.07 0.61
CA ALA A 55 -4.78 -0.93 -0.28
C ALA A 55 -5.49 -2.28 -0.42
N THR A 56 -5.63 -2.74 -1.67
CA THR A 56 -6.17 -4.06 -2.02
C THR A 56 -5.15 -4.79 -2.89
N LEU A 57 -4.69 -5.95 -2.42
CA LEU A 57 -3.78 -6.85 -3.11
C LEU A 57 -4.55 -8.09 -3.55
N THR A 58 -4.49 -8.38 -4.84
CA THR A 58 -4.99 -9.62 -5.43
C THR A 58 -3.81 -10.46 -5.85
N SER A 59 -3.64 -11.62 -5.20
CA SER A 59 -2.64 -12.62 -5.56
C SER A 59 -3.07 -13.41 -6.80
N PRO A 60 -2.12 -13.82 -7.68
CA PRO A 60 -2.46 -14.67 -8.82
C PRO A 60 -2.82 -16.10 -8.33
N PRO A 61 -3.58 -16.88 -9.12
CA PRO A 61 -3.93 -18.25 -8.76
C PRO A 61 -2.71 -19.10 -8.39
N GLY A 62 -2.83 -19.91 -7.33
CA GLY A 62 -1.76 -20.83 -6.91
C GLY A 62 -0.55 -20.20 -6.21
N THR A 63 -0.52 -18.87 -6.05
CA THR A 63 0.56 -18.16 -5.35
C THR A 63 -0.03 -17.27 -4.26
N ASN A 64 0.64 -17.21 -3.10
CA ASN A 64 0.22 -16.34 -2.01
C ASN A 64 1.22 -15.19 -1.83
N TYR A 65 0.69 -13.97 -1.86
CA TYR A 65 1.37 -12.76 -1.44
C TYR A 65 0.55 -12.09 -0.35
N ASP A 66 1.23 -11.67 0.70
CA ASP A 66 0.65 -10.93 1.81
C ASP A 66 0.88 -9.43 1.64
N LEU A 67 0.02 -8.62 2.26
CA LEU A 67 0.06 -7.16 2.21
C LEU A 67 0.41 -6.57 3.58
N PHE A 68 1.35 -5.62 3.60
CA PHE A 68 1.72 -4.87 4.80
C PHE A 68 1.78 -3.37 4.50
N ILE A 69 1.33 -2.55 5.45
CA ILE A 69 1.44 -1.09 5.43
C ILE A 69 2.35 -0.64 6.58
N HIS A 70 3.24 0.29 6.27
CA HIS A 70 4.23 0.87 7.15
C HIS A 70 4.15 2.40 7.07
N THR A 71 3.77 3.06 8.16
CA THR A 71 3.61 4.53 8.22
C THR A 71 4.59 5.23 9.15
N ARG A 72 5.31 4.48 10.00
CA ARG A 72 6.29 5.02 10.94
C ARG A 72 7.71 4.54 10.67
N SER A 73 7.86 3.26 10.34
CA SER A 73 9.15 2.64 10.10
C SER A 73 9.00 1.42 9.18
N CYS A 74 10.11 1.04 8.55
CA CYS A 74 10.19 -0.14 7.68
C CYS A 74 10.27 -1.48 8.44
N SER A 75 10.57 -1.47 9.74
CA SER A 75 10.85 -2.69 10.51
C SER A 75 9.62 -3.31 11.15
N THR A 76 8.59 -2.52 11.44
CA THR A 76 7.34 -3.00 12.03
C THR A 76 6.17 -2.49 11.19
N ALA A 77 5.34 -3.43 10.71
CA ALA A 77 4.14 -3.09 9.97
C ALA A 77 3.14 -2.37 10.89
N THR A 78 2.59 -1.26 10.41
CA THR A 78 1.46 -0.58 11.05
C THR A 78 0.20 -1.45 10.97
N LYS A 79 -0.01 -2.11 9.82
CA LYS A 79 -1.12 -3.04 9.55
C LYS A 79 -0.66 -4.13 8.59
N SER A 80 -1.29 -5.29 8.66
CA SER A 80 -1.05 -6.42 7.75
C SER A 80 -2.33 -7.17 7.43
N SER A 81 -2.34 -7.82 6.27
CA SER A 81 -3.33 -8.82 5.86
C SER A 81 -2.55 -9.98 5.24
N THR A 82 -2.85 -11.20 5.72
CA THR A 82 -2.10 -12.43 5.39
C THR A 82 -3.06 -13.56 5.05
N LYS A 83 -4.05 -13.28 4.20
CA LYS A 83 -5.09 -14.26 3.87
C LYS A 83 -4.52 -15.33 2.97
N LEU A 84 -4.90 -16.59 3.23
CA LEU A 84 -4.52 -17.69 2.35
C LEU A 84 -5.25 -17.65 1.00
N THR A 85 -6.47 -17.10 0.99
CA THR A 85 -7.34 -17.02 -0.18
C THR A 85 -8.12 -15.70 -0.22
N GLY A 86 -8.47 -15.27 -1.43
CA GLY A 86 -9.12 -13.97 -1.67
C GLY A 86 -8.15 -12.80 -1.58
N ASP A 87 -8.68 -11.58 -1.66
CA ASP A 87 -7.87 -10.36 -1.62
C ASP A 87 -7.42 -10.01 -0.20
N ASP A 88 -6.17 -9.58 -0.08
CA ASP A 88 -5.65 -8.90 1.08
C ASP A 88 -6.03 -7.42 1.03
N VAL A 89 -6.72 -6.95 2.07
CA VAL A 89 -7.30 -5.61 2.10
C VAL A 89 -6.94 -4.93 3.41
N ILE A 90 -6.32 -3.76 3.32
CA ILE A 90 -5.98 -2.92 4.47
C ILE A 90 -6.53 -1.52 4.26
N SER A 91 -7.28 -1.00 5.23
CA SER A 91 -7.60 0.42 5.35
C SER A 91 -6.81 1.04 6.50
N HIS A 92 -6.27 2.24 6.26
CA HIS A 92 -5.58 3.06 7.25
C HIS A 92 -6.15 4.48 7.23
N SER A 93 -6.16 5.11 8.40
CA SER A 93 -6.63 6.47 8.59
C SER A 93 -5.69 7.19 9.53
N GLN A 94 -5.27 8.39 9.15
CA GLN A 94 -4.55 9.31 10.02
C GLN A 94 -5.52 10.44 10.42
N PRO A 95 -5.63 10.76 11.72
CA PRO A 95 -6.36 11.95 12.15
C PRO A 95 -5.71 13.20 11.54
N ASP A 96 -6.53 14.14 11.08
CA ASP A 96 -6.11 15.53 10.91
C ASP A 96 -5.85 16.08 12.32
N ALA A 97 -4.58 16.40 12.58
CA ALA A 97 -4.13 16.83 13.89
C ALA A 97 -4.16 18.36 14.01
N THR A 98 -4.13 19.09 12.88
CA THR A 98 -4.01 20.54 12.86
C THR A 98 -4.78 21.14 11.68
N LEU A 99 -5.93 21.74 11.98
CA LEU A 99 -6.70 22.51 11.00
C LEU A 99 -5.81 23.54 10.27
N GLY A 100 -5.64 23.36 8.96
CA GLY A 100 -4.92 24.29 8.08
C GLY A 100 -3.40 24.09 8.00
N ALA A 101 -2.87 22.95 8.45
CA ALA A 101 -1.52 22.49 8.14
C ALA A 101 -1.60 21.33 7.16
N ASP A 102 -0.63 21.18 6.24
CA ASP A 102 -0.57 20.00 5.37
C ASP A 102 -0.20 18.76 6.21
N ASP A 103 -1.17 17.89 6.48
CA ASP A 103 -0.99 16.64 7.23
C ASP A 103 -0.66 15.42 6.33
N ASP A 104 -0.17 15.70 5.10
CA ASP A 104 0.36 14.71 4.16
C ASP A 104 1.26 13.69 4.86
N TYR A 105 1.04 12.40 4.56
CA TYR A 105 1.87 11.34 5.12
C TYR A 105 2.27 10.30 4.09
N LEU A 106 3.48 9.77 4.30
CA LEU A 106 4.04 8.72 3.46
C LEU A 106 3.58 7.35 3.95
N VAL A 107 3.04 6.56 3.02
CA VAL A 107 2.69 5.16 3.24
C VAL A 107 3.66 4.28 2.46
N MET A 108 4.43 3.49 3.18
CA MET A 108 5.24 2.41 2.61
C MET A 108 4.39 1.13 2.56
N ILE A 109 4.35 0.48 1.41
CA ILE A 109 3.58 -0.74 1.17
C ILE A 109 4.55 -1.87 0.84
N GLU A 110 4.45 -2.98 1.55
CA GLU A 110 5.18 -4.20 1.25
C GLU A 110 4.20 -5.26 0.76
N VAL A 111 4.45 -5.76 -0.45
CA VAL A 111 3.88 -7.00 -0.96
C VAL A 111 4.92 -8.09 -0.73
N ARG A 112 4.60 -9.12 0.06
CA ARG A 112 5.56 -10.15 0.45
C ARG A 112 5.14 -11.52 -0.07
N HIS A 113 5.99 -12.17 -0.82
CA HIS A 113 5.77 -13.55 -1.27
C HIS A 113 5.81 -14.52 -0.08
N VAL A 114 4.82 -15.40 0.01
CA VAL A 114 4.73 -16.44 1.05
C VAL A 114 4.93 -17.83 0.47
N SER A 115 4.17 -18.18 -0.58
CA SER A 115 4.16 -19.53 -1.15
C SER A 115 3.76 -19.52 -2.64
N GLY A 116 4.00 -20.62 -3.34
CA GLY A 116 3.71 -20.77 -4.77
C GLY A 116 4.85 -20.29 -5.67
N THR A 117 4.61 -20.32 -6.98
CA THR A 117 5.61 -20.02 -8.02
C THR A 117 5.59 -18.57 -8.45
N CYS A 118 6.77 -18.01 -8.68
CA CYS A 118 6.90 -16.65 -9.19
C CYS A 118 7.10 -16.68 -10.69
N SER A 119 5.98 -16.68 -11.40
CA SER A 119 5.98 -16.57 -12.84
C SER A 119 5.87 -15.12 -13.26
N ALA A 120 6.70 -14.70 -14.22
CA ALA A 120 6.59 -13.37 -14.83
C ALA A 120 5.24 -13.15 -15.54
N THR A 121 4.50 -14.23 -15.84
CA THR A 121 3.16 -14.19 -16.45
C THR A 121 2.02 -14.22 -15.43
N GLU A 122 2.29 -14.59 -14.18
CA GLU A 122 1.29 -14.67 -13.10
C GLU A 122 1.61 -13.59 -12.07
N LYS A 123 0.99 -12.44 -12.25
CA LYS A 123 1.29 -11.25 -11.46
C LYS A 123 0.23 -11.00 -10.40
N TRP A 124 0.66 -10.59 -9.22
CA TRP A 124 -0.22 -9.92 -8.30
C TRP A 124 -0.57 -8.52 -8.83
N THR A 125 -1.71 -8.01 -8.40
CA THR A 125 -2.14 -6.63 -8.66
C THR A 125 -2.40 -5.92 -7.34
N LEU A 126 -1.91 -4.69 -7.23
CA LEU A 126 -2.14 -3.81 -6.10
C LEU A 126 -2.95 -2.61 -6.58
N LYS A 127 -4.02 -2.30 -5.87
CA LYS A 127 -4.83 -1.09 -6.03
C LYS A 127 -4.78 -0.29 -4.72
N VAL A 128 -4.36 0.96 -4.80
CA VAL A 128 -4.32 1.89 -3.66
C VAL A 128 -5.31 3.02 -3.94
N GLU A 129 -6.27 3.19 -3.05
CA GLU A 129 -7.37 4.14 -3.19
C GLU A 129 -7.30 5.17 -2.07
N GLY A 130 -7.32 6.44 -2.43
CA GLY A 130 -7.47 7.56 -1.50
C GLY A 130 -8.91 7.68 -1.00
N ASN A 131 -9.10 8.21 0.21
CA ASN A 131 -10.40 8.49 0.83
C ASN A 131 -11.32 7.26 0.97
N ARG A 132 -10.74 6.09 1.29
CA ARG A 132 -11.44 4.79 1.38
C ARG A 132 -11.09 3.98 2.63
#